data_AF-A0AAU8HFN6-F1
#
_entry.id   AF-A0AAU8HFN6-F1
#
_cell.length_a   1.000
_cell.length_b   1.000
_cell.length_c   1.000
_cell.angle_alpha   90.00
_cell.angle_beta   90.00
_cell.angle_gamma   90.00
#
_symmetry.space_group_name_H-M   'P 1'
#
loop_
_entity.id
_entity.type
_entity.pdbx_description
1 polymer ?
#
loop_
_entity_poly.entity_id
_entity_poly.type
_entity_poly.pdbx_seq_one_letter_code
_entity_poly.pdbx_strand_id
1 'polypeptide(L)'
;MGASYEPMSLARLATHLVSADTDQIRWKLVWEFLEEYRWEPAETRVALLSDEPGLTEDPRWDALLAAVAEHLLAQADLGPPAWVDARVLRRAWFPAELAIHRADALAWAPAAFRKHGVYLSVHDLAAA
;
A
#
# COMPACT_ATOMS: atom_id res chain seq x y z
N MET A 1 28.84 -16.25 -0.80
CA MET A 1 27.59 -16.47 -0.04
C MET A 1 26.70 -15.28 -0.36
N GLY A 2 26.00 -15.35 -1.50
CA GLY A 2 25.13 -14.25 -1.90
C GLY A 2 24.00 -14.20 -0.91
N ALA A 3 23.81 -13.06 -0.23
CA ALA A 3 22.56 -12.83 0.47
C ALA A 3 21.46 -13.01 -0.60
N SER A 4 20.67 -14.06 -0.46
CA SER A 4 19.46 -14.23 -1.26
C SER A 4 18.65 -12.98 -1.01
N TYR A 5 18.60 -12.07 -1.98
CA TYR A 5 17.75 -10.90 -1.91
C TYR A 5 16.32 -11.45 -1.88
N GLU A 6 15.70 -11.39 -0.71
CA GLU A 6 14.29 -11.69 -0.55
C GLU A 6 13.55 -10.38 -0.70
N PRO A 7 12.86 -10.16 -1.82
CA PRO A 7 12.11 -8.94 -2.02
C PRO A 7 11.05 -8.77 -0.93
N MET A 8 10.85 -7.52 -0.51
CA MET A 8 9.88 -7.19 0.52
C MET A 8 8.45 -7.55 0.02
N SER A 9 7.76 -8.41 0.74
CA SER A 9 6.34 -8.74 0.46
C SER A 9 5.40 -7.84 1.25
N LEU A 10 4.13 -7.77 0.82
CA LEU A 10 3.11 -6.99 1.52
C LEU A 10 2.91 -7.48 2.97
N ALA A 11 3.01 -8.79 3.20
CA ALA A 11 2.91 -9.39 4.53
C ALA A 11 4.10 -9.05 5.44
N ARG A 12 5.31 -9.01 4.87
CA ARG A 12 6.49 -8.50 5.60
C ARG A 12 6.34 -7.02 5.91
N LEU A 13 5.90 -6.21 4.94
CA LEU A 13 5.62 -4.79 5.17
C LEU A 13 4.66 -4.61 6.33
N ALA A 14 3.53 -5.32 6.37
CA ALA A 14 2.59 -5.26 7.48
C ALA A 14 3.23 -5.57 8.84
N THR A 15 4.09 -6.59 8.91
CA THR A 15 4.84 -6.94 10.13
C THR A 15 5.77 -5.81 10.58
N HIS A 16 6.46 -5.18 9.63
CA HIS A 16 7.32 -4.03 9.89
C HIS A 16 6.52 -2.78 10.32
N LEU A 17 5.32 -2.57 9.77
CA LEU A 17 4.43 -1.49 10.18
C LEU A 17 3.97 -1.61 11.63
N VAL A 18 3.68 -2.83 12.09
CA VAL A 18 3.35 -3.11 13.51
C VAL A 18 4.54 -2.78 14.41
N SER A 19 5.75 -3.12 13.96
CA SER A 19 6.98 -2.88 14.73
C SER A 19 7.43 -1.41 14.72
N ALA A 20 6.89 -0.60 13.81
CA ALA A 20 7.24 0.80 13.66
C ALA A 20 6.50 1.68 14.69
N ASP A 21 7.28 2.42 15.48
CA ASP A 21 6.81 3.27 16.57
C ASP A 21 6.09 4.55 16.07
N THR A 22 6.48 5.05 14.89
CA THR A 22 6.00 6.34 14.36
C THR A 22 5.42 6.19 12.96
N ASP A 23 4.35 6.92 12.67
CA ASP A 23 3.73 7.01 11.34
C ASP A 23 4.72 7.43 10.23
N GLN A 24 5.73 8.23 10.56
CA GLN A 24 6.80 8.60 9.63
C GLN A 24 7.65 7.39 9.20
N ILE A 25 7.99 6.50 10.13
CA ILE A 25 8.74 5.27 9.84
C ILE A 25 7.86 4.33 9.02
N ARG A 26 6.58 4.22 9.37
CA ARG A 26 5.59 3.45 8.61
C ARG A 26 5.49 3.90 7.16
N TRP A 27 5.39 5.22 6.93
CA TRP A 27 5.39 5.78 5.58
C TRP A 27 6.67 5.48 4.82
N LYS A 28 7.82 5.60 5.48
CA LYS A 28 9.11 5.27 4.87
C LYS A 28 9.15 3.81 4.40
N LEU A 29 8.68 2.87 5.23
CA LEU A 29 8.62 1.45 4.87
C LEU A 29 7.70 1.19 3.66
N VAL A 30 6.56 1.88 3.57
CA VAL A 30 5.66 1.80 2.41
C VAL A 30 6.37 2.31 1.15
N TRP A 31 7.08 3.43 1.26
CA TRP A 31 7.89 4.00 0.17
C TRP A 31 8.95 3.02 -0.32
N GLU A 32 9.77 2.48 0.61
CA GLU A 32 10.82 1.51 0.31
C GLU A 32 10.24 0.28 -0.40
N PHE A 33 9.11 -0.24 0.07
CA PHE A 33 8.39 -1.33 -0.60
C PHE A 33 7.96 -0.97 -2.03
N LEU A 34 7.37 0.20 -2.25
CA LEU A 34 6.93 0.64 -3.58
C LEU A 34 8.09 0.84 -4.54
N GLU A 35 9.22 1.35 -4.05
CA GLU A 35 10.45 1.47 -4.83
C GLU A 35 10.98 0.08 -5.21
N GLU A 36 11.19 -0.82 -4.25
CA GLU A 36 11.67 -2.18 -4.51
C GLU A 36 10.74 -2.94 -5.45
N TYR A 37 9.42 -2.85 -5.23
CA TYR A 37 8.42 -3.48 -6.08
C TYR A 37 8.55 -3.04 -7.55
N ARG A 38 8.90 -1.78 -7.84
CA ARG A 38 9.11 -1.28 -9.21
C ARG A 38 10.32 -1.87 -9.92
N TRP A 39 11.28 -2.43 -9.18
CA TRP A 39 12.45 -3.08 -9.76
C TRP A 39 12.24 -4.57 -9.99
N GLU A 40 11.32 -5.19 -9.25
CA GLU A 40 11.02 -6.62 -9.38
C GLU A 40 10.30 -6.97 -10.69
N PRO A 41 10.42 -8.20 -11.21
CA PRO A 41 9.67 -8.64 -12.38
C PRO A 41 8.19 -8.87 -12.06
N ALA A 42 7.31 -8.74 -13.07
CA ALA A 42 5.86 -8.80 -12.91
C ALA A 42 5.35 -10.11 -12.25
N GLU A 43 5.97 -11.23 -12.57
CA GLU A 43 5.67 -12.54 -11.96
C GLU A 43 5.95 -12.57 -10.45
N THR A 44 7.10 -12.04 -10.01
CA THR A 44 7.46 -11.95 -8.59
C THR A 44 6.55 -10.96 -7.86
N ARG A 45 6.30 -9.80 -8.46
CA ARG A 45 5.40 -8.76 -7.93
C ARG A 45 4.05 -9.31 -7.50
N VAL A 46 3.42 -10.14 -8.34
CA VAL A 46 2.13 -10.75 -8.02
C VAL A 46 2.23 -11.69 -6.83
N ALA A 47 3.30 -12.49 -6.75
CA ALA A 47 3.54 -13.36 -5.60
C ALA A 47 3.71 -12.56 -4.29
N LEU A 48 4.35 -11.38 -4.35
CA LEU A 48 4.55 -10.50 -3.19
C LEU A 48 3.26 -9.85 -2.66
N LEU A 49 2.23 -9.75 -3.50
CA LEU A 49 0.92 -9.17 -3.18
C LEU A 49 -0.16 -10.22 -2.87
N SER A 50 0.09 -11.48 -3.22
CA SER A 50 -0.89 -12.57 -3.07
C SER A 50 -1.03 -13.03 -1.63
N ASP A 51 0.05 -12.93 -0.83
CA ASP A 51 0.04 -13.33 0.58
C ASP A 51 -0.81 -12.37 1.41
N GLU A 52 -1.67 -12.91 2.27
CA GLU A 52 -2.53 -12.10 3.15
C GLU A 52 -1.66 -11.47 4.25
N PRO A 53 -1.53 -10.13 4.30
CA PRO A 53 -0.72 -9.50 5.34
C PRO A 53 -1.32 -9.71 6.73
N GLY A 54 -0.51 -9.65 7.79
CA GLY A 54 -1.04 -9.51 9.15
C GLY A 54 -1.89 -8.24 9.32
N LEU A 55 -2.72 -8.18 10.35
CA LEU A 55 -3.38 -6.94 10.74
C LEU A 55 -2.36 -6.02 11.43
N THR A 56 -2.32 -4.76 11.02
CA THR A 56 -1.35 -3.77 11.54
C THR A 56 -1.78 -3.12 12.87
N GLU A 57 -2.84 -3.65 13.50
CA GLU A 57 -3.56 -3.10 14.67
C GLU A 57 -4.21 -1.71 14.43
N ASP A 58 -3.89 -1.05 13.32
CA ASP A 58 -4.46 0.21 12.89
C ASP A 58 -5.19 0.03 11.54
N PRO A 59 -6.53 0.16 11.54
CA PRO A 59 -7.33 -0.09 10.34
C PRO A 59 -6.99 0.88 9.19
N ARG A 60 -6.36 2.02 9.47
CA ARG A 60 -5.94 2.98 8.44
C ARG A 60 -4.85 2.41 7.55
N TRP A 61 -3.87 1.78 8.19
CA TRP A 61 -2.73 1.15 7.52
C TRP A 61 -3.17 -0.15 6.85
N ASP A 62 -4.05 -0.93 7.48
CA ASP A 62 -4.65 -2.12 6.85
C ASP A 62 -5.39 -1.80 5.54
N ALA A 63 -6.16 -0.70 5.52
CA ALA A 63 -6.84 -0.27 4.31
C ALA A 63 -5.90 0.32 3.25
N LEU A 64 -4.81 0.96 3.66
CA LEU A 64 -3.77 1.40 2.73
C LEU A 64 -3.11 0.22 2.04
N LEU A 65 -2.75 -0.83 2.80
CA LEU A 65 -2.17 -2.05 2.24
C LEU A 65 -3.12 -2.71 1.24
N ALA A 66 -4.40 -2.77 1.56
CA ALA A 66 -5.43 -3.30 0.67
C ALA A 66 -5.56 -2.47 -0.61
N ALA A 67 -5.62 -1.15 -0.49
CA ALA A 67 -5.68 -0.23 -1.63
C ALA A 67 -4.45 -0.37 -2.54
N VAL A 68 -3.25 -0.48 -1.96
CA VAL A 68 -2.00 -0.67 -2.69
C VAL A 68 -2.01 -2.01 -3.43
N ALA A 69 -2.37 -3.10 -2.75
CA ALA A 69 -2.45 -4.42 -3.36
C ALA A 69 -3.44 -4.46 -4.53
N GLU A 70 -4.66 -3.94 -4.33
CA GLU A 70 -5.67 -3.86 -5.39
C GLU A 70 -5.18 -3.00 -6.56
N HIS A 71 -4.59 -1.84 -6.29
CA HIS A 71 -4.10 -0.95 -7.35
C HIS A 71 -2.99 -1.60 -8.19
N LEU A 72 -2.03 -2.25 -7.53
CA LEU A 72 -0.89 -2.88 -8.19
C LEU A 72 -1.29 -4.15 -8.95
N LEU A 73 -2.21 -4.95 -8.40
CA LEU A 73 -2.76 -6.12 -9.10
C LEU A 73 -3.62 -5.71 -10.28
N ALA A 74 -4.42 -4.65 -10.14
CA ALA A 74 -5.18 -4.09 -11.25
C ALA A 74 -4.27 -3.59 -12.39
N GLN A 75 -3.10 -3.03 -12.07
CA GLN A 75 -2.10 -2.68 -13.09
C GLN A 75 -1.48 -3.91 -13.79
N ALA A 76 -1.53 -5.08 -13.15
CA ALA A 76 -1.08 -6.35 -13.71
C ALA A 76 -2.22 -7.14 -14.40
N ASP A 77 -3.37 -6.51 -14.65
CA ASP A 77 -4.59 -7.14 -15.18
C ASP A 77 -5.10 -8.33 -14.33
N LEU A 78 -4.82 -8.30 -13.02
CA LEU A 78 -5.25 -9.31 -12.06
C LEU A 78 -6.34 -8.78 -11.12
N GLY A 79 -7.20 -9.68 -10.67
CA GLY A 79 -8.25 -9.37 -9.70
C GLY A 79 -7.69 -9.18 -8.27
N PRO A 80 -8.33 -8.33 -7.44
CA PRO A 80 -7.95 -8.18 -6.04
C PRO A 80 -8.18 -9.47 -5.25
N PRO A 81 -7.31 -9.81 -4.28
CA PRO A 81 -7.49 -10.94 -3.40
C PRO A 81 -8.64 -10.68 -2.41
N ALA A 82 -9.30 -11.74 -1.95
CA ALA A 82 -10.52 -11.63 -1.14
C ALA A 82 -10.36 -10.83 0.17
N TRP A 83 -9.15 -10.81 0.75
CA TRP A 83 -8.85 -10.10 1.99
C TRP A 83 -8.84 -8.58 1.85
N VAL A 84 -8.63 -8.07 0.64
CA VAL A 84 -8.61 -6.63 0.33
C VAL A 84 -9.99 -6.03 0.58
N ASP A 85 -11.05 -6.67 0.11
CA ASP A 85 -12.43 -6.21 0.31
C ASP A 85 -12.87 -6.19 1.79
N ALA A 86 -12.19 -6.95 2.66
CA ALA A 86 -12.44 -6.90 4.10
C ALA A 86 -11.80 -5.67 4.78
N ARG A 87 -10.77 -5.06 4.18
CA ARG A 87 -9.96 -3.98 4.76
C ARG A 87 -10.36 -2.61 4.20
N VAL A 88 -11.61 -2.22 4.40
CA VAL A 88 -12.14 -0.93 3.92
C VAL A 88 -12.40 0.01 5.10
N LEU A 89 -11.93 1.26 4.99
CA LEU A 89 -12.26 2.30 5.96
C LEU A 89 -13.66 2.86 5.73
N ARG A 90 -14.43 2.93 6.82
CA ARG A 90 -15.70 3.67 6.83
C ARG A 90 -15.54 5.18 6.74
N ARG A 91 -14.41 5.70 7.23
CA ARG A 91 -14.12 7.13 7.27
C ARG A 91 -12.92 7.43 6.39
N ALA A 92 -13.09 8.40 5.49
CA ALA A 92 -12.03 8.87 4.62
C ALA A 92 -10.78 9.26 5.42
N TRP A 93 -9.66 8.58 5.15
CA TRP A 93 -8.36 8.88 5.72
C TRP A 93 -7.49 9.60 4.71
N PHE A 94 -6.95 10.74 5.14
CA PHE A 94 -6.06 11.59 4.36
C PHE A 94 -4.74 11.67 5.11
N PRO A 95 -3.69 10.96 4.65
CA PRO A 95 -2.36 11.09 5.24
C PRO A 95 -1.73 12.47 4.95
N ALA A 96 -2.19 13.14 3.90
CA ALA A 96 -1.83 14.53 3.62
C ALA A 96 -2.28 15.48 4.75
N GLU A 97 -1.31 16.14 5.38
CA GLU A 97 -1.57 17.13 6.43
C GLU A 97 -2.14 18.44 5.87
N LEU A 98 -1.69 18.88 4.69
CA LEU A 98 -2.20 20.11 4.06
C LEU A 98 -3.47 19.89 3.24
N ALA A 99 -4.42 20.84 3.34
CA ALA A 99 -5.68 20.82 2.63
C ALA A 99 -5.55 20.83 1.09
N ILE A 100 -4.49 21.46 0.55
CA ILE A 100 -4.22 21.48 -0.90
C ILE A 100 -3.91 20.07 -1.39
N HIS A 101 -3.02 19.35 -0.70
CA HIS A 101 -2.72 17.95 -1.00
C HIS A 101 -3.94 17.04 -0.81
N ARG A 102 -4.88 17.38 0.08
CA ARG A 102 -6.15 16.63 0.20
C ARG A 102 -7.07 16.81 -1.00
N ALA A 103 -7.14 18.02 -1.57
CA ALA A 103 -7.94 18.29 -2.76
C ALA A 103 -7.34 17.57 -3.99
N ASP A 104 -6.02 17.61 -4.14
CA ASP A 104 -5.30 16.84 -5.16
C ASP A 104 -5.49 15.32 -4.99
N ALA A 105 -5.39 14.82 -3.77
CA ALA A 105 -5.66 13.41 -3.48
C ALA A 105 -7.11 13.04 -3.83
N LEU A 106 -8.08 13.91 -3.57
CA LEU A 106 -9.47 13.67 -3.98
C LEU A 106 -9.59 13.59 -5.50
N ALA A 107 -8.94 14.49 -6.24
CA ALA A 107 -9.01 14.58 -7.70
C ALA A 107 -8.26 13.43 -8.41
N TRP A 108 -7.08 13.06 -7.91
CA TRP A 108 -6.15 12.13 -8.54
C TRP A 108 -6.00 10.79 -7.81
N ALA A 109 -6.78 10.52 -6.76
CA ALA A 109 -6.74 9.21 -6.11
C ALA A 109 -7.19 8.09 -7.08
N PRO A 110 -6.44 6.98 -7.15
CA PRO A 110 -6.86 5.81 -7.89
C PRO A 110 -8.18 5.25 -7.34
N ALA A 111 -8.95 4.59 -8.20
CA ALA A 111 -10.25 4.01 -7.82
C ALA A 111 -10.13 3.03 -6.64
N ALA A 112 -9.06 2.22 -6.60
CA ALA A 112 -8.78 1.30 -5.51
C ALA A 112 -8.63 2.02 -4.16
N PHE A 113 -7.84 3.09 -4.10
CA PHE A 113 -7.66 3.89 -2.89
C PHE A 113 -8.98 4.50 -2.42
N ARG A 114 -9.76 5.09 -3.35
CA ARG A 114 -11.09 5.62 -3.04
C ARG A 114 -12.05 4.56 -2.50
N LYS A 115 -12.07 3.36 -3.10
CA LYS A 115 -12.88 2.21 -2.65
C LYS A 115 -12.58 1.85 -1.19
N HIS A 116 -11.30 1.90 -0.82
CA HIS A 116 -10.83 1.54 0.52
C HIS A 116 -10.93 2.70 1.53
N GLY A 117 -11.39 3.88 1.12
CA GLY A 117 -11.50 5.06 1.98
C GLY A 117 -10.16 5.75 2.26
N VAL A 118 -9.12 5.42 1.48
CA VAL A 118 -7.80 6.05 1.57
C VAL A 118 -7.69 7.07 0.44
N TYR A 119 -7.37 8.31 0.77
CA TYR A 119 -7.24 9.37 -0.22
C TYR A 119 -5.78 9.80 -0.32
N LEU A 120 -5.08 9.13 -1.23
CA LEU A 120 -3.70 9.41 -1.60
C LEU A 120 -3.64 9.69 -3.10
N SER A 121 -2.95 10.77 -3.50
CA SER A 121 -2.78 11.12 -4.90
C SER A 121 -1.86 10.11 -5.58
N VAL A 122 -2.12 9.77 -6.85
CA VAL A 122 -1.16 8.99 -7.66
C VAL A 122 0.21 9.68 -7.76
N HIS A 123 0.25 11.01 -7.67
CA HIS A 123 1.50 11.79 -7.66
C HIS A 123 2.33 11.53 -6.40
N ASP A 124 1.71 11.45 -5.23
CA ASP A 124 2.39 11.08 -3.99
C ASP A 124 2.93 9.64 -4.09
N LEU A 125 2.14 8.73 -4.66
CA LEU A 125 2.57 7.35 -4.90
C LEU A 125 3.74 7.26 -5.89
N ALA A 126 3.74 8.10 -6.92
CA ALA A 126 4.79 8.15 -7.94
C ALA A 126 6.05 8.88 -7.47
N ALA A 127 5.92 9.79 -6.51
CA ALA A 127 7.03 10.50 -5.87
C ALA A 127 7.77 9.65 -4.82
N ALA A 128 7.29 8.42 -4.57
CA ALA A 128 8.11 7.34 -4.02
C ALA A 128 9.08 6.81 -5.04
#